data_AF-A0A965QWB8-F1
#
_entry.id   AF-A0A965QWB8-F1
#
_cell.length_a   1.000
_cell.length_b   1.000
_cell.length_c   1.000
_cell.angle_alpha   90.00
_cell.angle_beta   90.00
_cell.angle_gamma   90.00
#
_symmetry.space_group_name_H-M   'P 1'
#
loop_
_entity.id
_entity.type
_entity.pdbx_description
1 polymer ?
#
loop_
_entity_poly.entity_id
_entity_poly.type
_entity_poly.pdbx_seq_one_letter_code
_entity_poly.pdbx_strand_id
1 'polypeptide(L)'
;MQLISPLQLPLSEMHCSQQGLLPLPHLTIDGITVAGGEAAIRLLEGQLAIGPFDVAASGGRLRGAPWIRFEPWPGELIVPPGRVVDRVALSGSMCDQVATWLSPLLGHSTHTSGALSVDLAGARLPLGEPAAGELTGQVVFDALEVTPTAALAPLVKLLVKLQSLVDPRVAFSDKTVLLRVRPDPVRVRLASRRLWHEGLVMDAGQFTVKSAGSVGDDGTLAMEVEVALRGDLVGSTPILAQLVRTPLVIPLTGTVQRPQFDARAIDLMVARIVENTAQAVINDGIGRGLEALLGGPQPPAPPLTLPPTR
;
A
#
# COMPACT_ATOMS: atom_id res chain seq x y z
N MET A 1 -2.13 -23.68 -7.94
CA MET A 1 -2.33 -24.54 -6.76
C MET A 1 -2.10 -26.00 -7.16
N GLN A 2 -0.84 -26.39 -7.37
CA GLN A 2 -0.48 -27.81 -7.30
C GLN A 2 -0.05 -28.04 -5.85
N LEU A 3 -0.93 -28.74 -5.12
CA LEU A 3 -0.66 -29.21 -3.78
C LEU A 3 0.63 -30.04 -3.82
N ILE A 4 1.57 -29.65 -2.98
CA ILE A 4 2.69 -30.49 -2.56
C ILE A 4 2.10 -31.84 -2.16
N SER A 5 2.54 -32.91 -2.84
CA SER A 5 2.17 -34.28 -2.50
C SER A 5 2.30 -34.48 -0.99
N PRO A 6 1.27 -34.96 -0.29
CA PRO A 6 1.38 -35.21 1.13
C PRO A 6 2.47 -36.25 1.34
N LEU A 7 3.51 -35.90 2.09
CA LEU A 7 4.37 -36.88 2.74
C LEU A 7 3.43 -37.82 3.51
N GLN A 8 3.24 -39.03 2.99
CA GLN A 8 2.61 -40.13 3.72
C GLN A 8 3.58 -40.57 4.80
N LEU A 9 3.60 -39.81 5.90
CA LEU A 9 4.08 -40.30 7.17
C LEU A 9 2.96 -41.18 7.75
N PRO A 10 3.22 -42.47 8.06
CA PRO A 10 2.22 -43.33 8.65
C PRO A 10 1.81 -42.77 10.02
N LEU A 11 0.57 -42.30 10.11
CA LEU A 11 -0.06 -41.70 11.31
C LEU A 11 -0.25 -42.70 12.47
N SER A 12 0.18 -43.95 12.32
CA SER A 12 -0.16 -45.06 13.21
C SER A 12 0.74 -45.19 14.45
N GLU A 13 1.85 -44.44 14.55
CA GLU A 13 2.83 -44.58 15.65
C GLU A 13 3.32 -43.22 16.20
N MET A 14 2.40 -42.32 16.59
CA MET A 14 2.76 -41.02 17.21
C MET A 14 3.13 -41.13 18.71
N HIS A 15 3.99 -42.08 19.09
CA HIS A 15 4.66 -42.10 20.40
C HIS A 15 6.19 -41.92 20.30
N CYS A 16 6.73 -41.74 19.10
CA CYS A 16 8.17 -41.60 18.89
C CYS A 16 8.58 -40.12 18.80
N SER A 17 9.40 -39.65 19.76
CA SER A 17 10.13 -38.38 19.65
C SER A 17 11.18 -38.51 18.54
N GLN A 18 10.79 -38.28 17.29
CA GLN A 18 11.72 -38.26 16.17
C GLN A 18 12.27 -36.85 15.97
N GLN A 19 13.61 -36.75 15.98
CA GLN A 19 14.34 -35.54 15.61
C GLN A 19 15.12 -35.84 14.33
N GLY A 20 15.09 -34.92 13.38
CA GLY A 20 15.80 -35.06 12.12
C GLY A 20 16.16 -33.71 11.52
N LEU A 21 17.02 -33.73 10.51
CA LEU A 21 17.24 -32.60 9.62
C LEU A 21 16.36 -32.79 8.39
N LEU A 22 15.51 -31.81 8.11
CA LEU A 22 14.80 -31.75 6.85
C LEU A 22 15.65 -30.97 5.85
N PRO A 23 16.10 -31.61 4.75
CA PRO A 23 16.65 -30.85 3.64
C PRO A 23 15.51 -29.99 3.06
N LEU A 24 15.69 -28.68 3.10
CA LEU A 24 14.89 -27.75 2.35
C LEU A 24 15.44 -27.77 0.93
N PRO A 25 14.71 -28.35 -0.05
CA PRO A 25 15.18 -28.37 -1.42
C PRO A 25 15.30 -26.93 -1.93
N HIS A 26 16.16 -26.74 -2.93
CA HIS A 26 16.04 -25.55 -3.77
C HIS A 26 14.63 -25.59 -4.38
N LEU A 27 13.81 -24.61 -4.03
CA LEU A 27 12.41 -24.57 -4.43
C LEU A 27 12.08 -23.19 -4.94
N THR A 28 11.44 -23.16 -6.10
CA THR A 28 10.78 -21.96 -6.60
C THR A 28 9.31 -22.07 -6.27
N ILE A 29 8.83 -21.26 -5.34
CA ILE A 29 7.40 -21.11 -5.03
C ILE A 29 6.95 -19.77 -5.60
N ASP A 30 6.09 -19.80 -6.62
CA ASP A 30 5.42 -18.64 -7.21
C ASP A 30 6.35 -17.45 -7.60
N GLY A 31 7.64 -17.71 -7.84
CA GLY A 31 8.65 -16.70 -8.21
C GLY A 31 9.68 -16.39 -7.11
N ILE A 32 9.47 -16.87 -5.88
CA ILE A 32 10.48 -16.85 -4.82
C ILE A 32 11.39 -18.05 -4.97
N THR A 33 12.67 -17.80 -5.20
CA THR A 33 13.70 -18.84 -5.21
C THR A 33 14.26 -18.96 -3.80
N VAL A 34 13.86 -20.02 -3.11
CA VAL A 34 14.43 -20.39 -1.81
C VAL A 34 15.65 -21.26 -2.06
N ALA A 35 16.80 -20.81 -1.56
CA ALA A 35 18.02 -21.59 -1.63
C ALA A 35 17.86 -22.89 -0.83
N GLY A 36 18.51 -23.95 -1.29
CA GLY A 36 18.58 -25.18 -0.52
C GLY A 36 19.19 -24.92 0.86
N GLY A 37 18.64 -25.57 1.88
CA GLY A 37 19.07 -25.40 3.27
C GLY A 37 18.67 -26.61 4.12
N GLU A 38 18.87 -26.50 5.42
CA GLU A 38 18.42 -27.52 6.37
C GLU A 38 17.60 -26.86 7.48
N ALA A 39 16.51 -27.51 7.86
CA ALA A 39 15.71 -27.12 9.02
C ALA A 39 15.64 -28.29 10.00
N ALA A 40 15.88 -28.03 11.28
CA ALA A 40 15.63 -29.03 12.30
C ALA A 40 14.13 -29.33 12.36
N ILE A 41 13.77 -30.60 12.39
CA ILE A 41 12.38 -31.04 12.62
C ILE A 41 12.31 -31.83 13.90
N ARG A 42 11.27 -31.57 14.69
CA ARG A 42 10.93 -32.35 15.87
C ARG A 42 9.45 -32.66 15.88
N LEU A 43 9.10 -33.93 15.98
CA LEU A 43 7.74 -34.38 16.24
C LEU A 43 7.63 -34.76 17.72
N LEU A 44 6.80 -34.03 18.47
CA LEU A 44 6.57 -34.27 19.90
C LEU A 44 5.08 -34.07 20.19
N GLU A 45 4.42 -35.07 20.78
CA GLU A 45 3.03 -34.97 21.27
C GLU A 45 2.04 -34.41 20.23
N GLY A 46 2.10 -34.91 18.99
CA GLY A 46 1.22 -34.45 17.91
C GLY A 46 1.54 -33.04 17.40
N GLN A 47 2.71 -32.50 17.73
CA GLN A 47 3.22 -31.23 17.22
C GLN A 47 4.49 -31.45 16.40
N LEU A 48 4.48 -30.95 15.16
CA LEU A 48 5.63 -30.93 14.27
C LEU A 48 6.27 -29.54 14.30
N ALA A 49 7.35 -29.38 15.06
CA ALA A 49 8.16 -28.17 15.04
C ALA A 49 9.15 -28.20 13.86
N ILE A 50 9.24 -27.07 13.16
CA ILE A 50 10.13 -26.87 12.01
C ILE A 50 10.99 -25.64 12.31
N GLY A 51 12.30 -25.83 12.44
CA GLY A 51 13.26 -24.77 12.74
C GLY A 51 13.86 -24.84 14.14
N PRO A 52 14.59 -23.79 14.56
CA PRO A 52 14.78 -22.53 13.83
C PRO A 52 15.47 -22.74 12.47
N PHE A 53 15.00 -22.03 11.46
CA PHE A 53 15.63 -21.99 10.14
C PHE A 53 15.94 -20.54 9.75
N ASP A 54 16.98 -20.37 8.97
CA ASP A 54 17.33 -19.11 8.31
C ASP A 54 17.94 -19.44 6.95
N VAL A 55 17.16 -19.24 5.89
CA VAL A 55 17.52 -19.61 4.51
C VAL A 55 17.48 -18.40 3.58
N ALA A 56 18.39 -18.37 2.61
CA ALA A 56 18.38 -17.32 1.59
C ALA A 56 17.17 -17.48 0.66
N ALA A 57 16.50 -16.38 0.32
CA ALA A 57 15.37 -16.39 -0.60
C ALA A 57 15.34 -15.12 -1.44
N SER A 58 15.40 -15.25 -2.77
CA SER A 58 15.37 -14.14 -3.74
C SER A 58 16.16 -12.89 -3.30
N GLY A 59 17.43 -13.05 -2.94
CA GLY A 59 18.31 -11.95 -2.51
C GLY A 59 18.11 -11.45 -1.07
N GLY A 60 17.08 -11.94 -0.37
CA GLY A 60 16.80 -11.71 1.04
C GLY A 60 16.91 -13.00 1.86
N ARG A 61 16.20 -13.04 3.00
CA ARG A 61 16.19 -14.19 3.93
C ARG A 61 14.79 -14.54 4.41
N LEU A 62 14.51 -15.83 4.53
CA LEU A 62 13.34 -16.37 5.23
C LEU A 62 13.79 -16.97 6.54
N ARG A 63 13.09 -16.63 7.62
CA ARG A 63 13.43 -17.08 8.97
C ARG A 63 12.18 -17.55 9.70
N GLY A 64 12.35 -18.46 10.64
CA GLY A 64 11.25 -18.85 11.50
C GLY A 64 11.53 -20.10 12.33
N ALA A 65 10.63 -20.33 13.26
CA ALA A 65 10.53 -21.59 14.01
C ALA A 65 9.04 -21.97 14.16
N PRO A 66 8.27 -22.11 13.06
CA PRO A 66 6.88 -22.49 13.13
C PRO A 66 6.72 -23.93 13.65
N TRP A 67 5.52 -24.23 14.14
CA TRP A 67 5.13 -25.61 14.39
C TRP A 67 3.71 -25.85 13.90
N ILE A 68 3.44 -27.10 13.56
CA ILE A 68 2.12 -27.57 13.19
C ILE A 68 1.58 -28.39 14.36
N ARG A 69 0.40 -28.05 14.85
CA ARG A 69 -0.34 -28.84 15.83
C ARG A 69 -1.43 -29.62 15.10
N PHE A 70 -1.37 -30.95 15.12
CA PHE A 70 -2.33 -31.79 14.38
C PHE A 70 -3.66 -32.01 15.13
N GLU A 71 -3.65 -31.88 16.46
CA GLU A 71 -4.83 -32.09 17.30
C GLU A 71 -5.26 -30.81 18.05
N PRO A 72 -6.58 -30.50 18.12
CA PRO A 72 -7.68 -31.21 17.46
C PRO A 72 -7.71 -30.98 15.94
N TRP A 73 -8.32 -31.91 15.18
CA TRP A 73 -8.51 -31.75 13.74
C TRP A 73 -9.59 -30.68 13.44
N PRO A 74 -9.40 -29.80 12.43
CA PRO A 74 -8.25 -29.71 11.52
C PRO A 74 -7.04 -29.08 12.19
N GLY A 75 -5.84 -29.60 11.90
CA GLY A 75 -4.60 -29.10 12.48
C GLY A 75 -4.36 -27.61 12.21
N GLU A 76 -3.51 -26.97 13.02
CA GLU A 76 -3.17 -25.55 12.95
C GLU A 76 -1.67 -25.36 12.72
N LEU A 77 -1.30 -24.49 11.79
CA LEU A 77 0.04 -23.91 11.68
C LEU A 77 0.15 -22.73 12.67
N ILE A 78 1.17 -22.76 13.51
CA ILE A 78 1.47 -21.71 14.47
C ILE A 78 2.82 -21.10 14.11
N VAL A 79 2.84 -19.77 13.94
CA VAL A 79 4.05 -19.00 13.64
C VAL A 79 4.30 -18.03 14.79
N PRO A 80 5.43 -18.15 15.51
CA PRO A 80 5.80 -17.22 16.57
C PRO A 80 5.98 -15.78 16.09
N PRO A 81 5.94 -14.81 17.01
CA PRO A 81 6.36 -13.45 16.72
C PRO A 81 7.81 -13.40 16.23
N GLY A 82 8.08 -12.58 15.22
CA GLY A 82 9.42 -12.35 14.69
C GLY A 82 9.43 -11.93 13.22
N ARG A 83 10.62 -11.57 12.75
CA ARG A 83 10.87 -11.30 11.32
C ARG A 83 10.89 -12.61 10.56
N VAL A 84 9.87 -12.83 9.73
CA VAL A 84 9.74 -14.06 8.92
C VAL A 84 10.25 -13.89 7.50
N VAL A 85 10.21 -12.66 6.98
CA VAL A 85 10.73 -12.29 5.66
C VAL A 85 11.61 -11.06 5.85
N ASP A 86 12.84 -11.11 5.34
CA ASP A 86 13.81 -10.01 5.42
C ASP A 86 14.32 -9.64 4.02
N ARG A 87 13.81 -8.51 3.51
CA ARG A 87 14.11 -7.93 2.19
C ARG A 87 14.16 -8.94 1.04
N VAL A 88 13.16 -9.80 0.94
CA VAL A 88 13.03 -10.74 -0.18
C VAL A 88 12.57 -9.96 -1.42
N ALA A 89 13.29 -10.09 -2.53
CA ALA A 89 12.94 -9.39 -3.76
C ALA A 89 11.56 -9.86 -4.26
N LEU A 90 10.71 -8.89 -4.62
CA LEU A 90 9.41 -9.15 -5.22
C LEU A 90 9.59 -9.33 -6.73
N SER A 91 9.23 -10.51 -7.24
CA SER A 91 9.23 -10.79 -8.67
C SER A 91 8.09 -11.73 -9.06
N GLY A 92 7.56 -11.56 -10.28
CA GLY A 92 6.59 -12.46 -10.89
C GLY A 92 5.24 -12.55 -10.17
N SER A 93 4.66 -13.75 -10.18
CA SER A 93 3.28 -14.04 -9.76
C SER A 93 3.01 -13.93 -8.26
N MET A 94 4.00 -14.16 -7.39
CA MET A 94 3.84 -14.00 -5.94
C MET A 94 3.65 -12.53 -5.57
N CYS A 95 4.35 -11.63 -6.25
CA CYS A 95 4.15 -10.19 -6.08
C CYS A 95 2.69 -9.86 -6.37
N ASP A 96 2.16 -10.30 -7.51
CA ASP A 96 0.76 -10.07 -7.87
C ASP A 96 -0.17 -10.64 -6.80
N GLN A 97 0.05 -11.84 -6.28
CA GLN A 97 -0.83 -12.44 -5.28
C GLN A 97 -0.79 -11.71 -3.93
N VAL A 98 0.41 -11.47 -3.37
CA VAL A 98 0.59 -10.77 -2.09
C VAL A 98 0.11 -9.32 -2.19
N ALA A 99 0.47 -8.63 -3.28
CA ALA A 99 0.04 -7.28 -3.58
C ALA A 99 -1.48 -7.22 -3.69
N THR A 100 -2.10 -8.14 -4.42
CA THR A 100 -3.56 -8.21 -4.62
C THR A 100 -4.32 -8.39 -3.30
N TRP A 101 -3.83 -9.27 -2.42
CA TRP A 101 -4.44 -9.50 -1.11
C TRP A 101 -4.23 -8.32 -0.15
N LEU A 102 -3.06 -7.68 -0.20
CA LEU A 102 -2.78 -6.53 0.65
C LEU A 102 -3.57 -5.31 0.19
N SER A 103 -3.56 -5.00 -1.11
CA SER A 103 -4.29 -3.91 -1.70
C SER A 103 -4.40 -4.09 -3.23
N PRO A 104 -5.60 -4.06 -3.82
CA PRO A 104 -5.77 -4.11 -5.27
C PRO A 104 -5.07 -2.94 -5.99
N LEU A 105 -4.70 -1.87 -5.28
CA LEU A 105 -3.85 -0.80 -5.85
C LEU A 105 -2.47 -1.30 -6.26
N LEU A 106 -1.92 -2.26 -5.52
CA LEU A 106 -0.65 -2.91 -5.85
C LEU A 106 -0.89 -4.07 -6.82
N GLY A 107 -1.89 -4.91 -6.55
CA GLY A 107 -2.17 -6.11 -7.35
C GLY A 107 -2.59 -5.86 -8.80
N HIS A 108 -3.24 -4.74 -9.09
CA HIS A 108 -3.61 -4.34 -10.46
C HIS A 108 -2.64 -3.33 -11.06
N SER A 109 -1.35 -3.56 -10.84
CA SER A 109 -0.29 -2.71 -11.36
C SER A 109 0.82 -3.54 -12.00
N THR A 110 1.51 -2.98 -12.99
CA THR A 110 2.77 -3.58 -13.46
C THR A 110 3.89 -3.15 -12.51
N HIS A 111 4.55 -4.14 -11.92
CA HIS A 111 5.62 -3.95 -10.96
C HIS A 111 6.95 -3.74 -11.68
N THR A 112 7.76 -2.78 -11.24
CA THR A 112 9.08 -2.51 -11.84
C THR A 112 10.21 -3.15 -11.04
N SER A 113 10.18 -3.03 -9.71
CA SER A 113 11.14 -3.65 -8.78
C SER A 113 10.74 -3.34 -7.33
N GLY A 114 11.25 -4.12 -6.38
CA GLY A 114 11.11 -3.85 -4.94
C GLY A 114 11.52 -5.04 -4.08
N ALA A 115 11.63 -4.83 -2.78
CA ALA A 115 11.80 -5.91 -1.81
C ALA A 115 10.77 -5.80 -0.67
N LEU A 116 10.50 -6.93 -0.04
CA LEU A 116 9.51 -7.07 1.02
C LEU A 116 10.16 -7.54 2.31
N SER A 117 9.80 -6.92 3.43
CA SER A 117 10.06 -7.45 4.77
C SER A 117 8.74 -7.65 5.50
N VAL A 118 8.65 -8.72 6.30
CA VAL A 118 7.45 -9.08 7.08
C VAL A 118 7.86 -9.42 8.50
N ASP A 119 7.31 -8.65 9.43
CA ASP A 119 7.42 -8.87 10.88
C ASP A 119 6.06 -9.33 11.41
N LEU A 120 5.97 -10.53 11.95
CA LEU A 120 4.74 -11.05 12.56
C LEU A 120 4.73 -10.79 14.06
N ALA A 121 3.57 -10.40 14.59
CA ALA A 121 3.25 -10.47 16.02
C ALA A 121 2.73 -11.86 16.41
N GLY A 122 2.59 -12.76 15.44
CA GLY A 122 2.13 -14.14 15.60
C GLY A 122 1.08 -14.51 14.54
N ALA A 123 0.97 -15.80 14.25
CA ALA A 123 -0.08 -16.34 13.40
C ALA A 123 -0.54 -17.72 13.88
N ARG A 124 -1.84 -17.99 13.71
CA ARG A 124 -2.50 -19.28 13.96
C ARG A 124 -3.44 -19.56 12.80
N LEU A 125 -3.02 -20.44 11.90
CA LEU A 125 -3.70 -20.69 10.63
C LEU A 125 -4.16 -22.15 10.56
N PRO A 126 -5.47 -22.43 10.52
CA PRO A 126 -5.97 -23.78 10.28
C PRO A 126 -5.44 -24.30 8.94
N LEU A 127 -4.89 -25.52 8.91
CA LEU A 127 -4.26 -26.08 7.71
C LEU A 127 -5.27 -26.31 6.57
N GLY A 128 -6.52 -26.65 6.90
CA GLY A 128 -7.58 -26.86 5.92
C GLY A 128 -8.15 -25.56 5.36
N GLU A 129 -8.19 -24.50 6.18
CA GLU A 129 -8.75 -23.20 5.83
C GLU A 129 -7.92 -22.07 6.44
N PRO A 130 -6.76 -21.71 5.85
CA PRO A 130 -5.86 -20.71 6.44
C PRO A 130 -6.51 -19.35 6.65
N ALA A 131 -7.44 -18.96 5.77
CA ALA A 131 -8.18 -17.71 5.88
C ALA A 131 -9.09 -17.64 7.12
N ALA A 132 -9.50 -18.78 7.68
CA ALA A 132 -10.27 -18.83 8.93
C ALA A 132 -9.42 -18.56 10.18
N GLY A 133 -8.10 -18.50 10.02
CA GLY A 133 -7.16 -18.25 11.10
C GLY A 133 -7.02 -16.79 11.50
N GLU A 134 -6.01 -16.56 12.32
CA GLU A 134 -5.61 -15.25 12.80
C GLU A 134 -4.13 -15.00 12.48
N LEU A 135 -3.82 -13.80 12.04
CA LEU A 135 -2.45 -13.34 11.82
C LEU A 135 -2.39 -11.86 12.14
N THR A 136 -1.34 -11.41 12.80
CA THR A 136 -1.07 -9.98 12.97
C THR A 136 0.39 -9.71 12.63
N GLY A 137 0.65 -8.63 11.92
CA GLY A 137 2.01 -8.29 11.52
C GLY A 137 2.13 -6.92 10.87
N GLN A 138 3.33 -6.67 10.37
CA GLN A 138 3.69 -5.48 9.62
C GLN A 138 4.45 -5.90 8.37
N VAL A 139 4.17 -5.18 7.29
CA VAL A 139 4.77 -5.39 5.98
C VAL A 139 5.47 -4.08 5.59
N VAL A 140 6.74 -4.16 5.20
CA VAL A 140 7.52 -3.01 4.73
C VAL A 140 7.96 -3.28 3.30
N PHE A 141 7.75 -2.30 2.43
CA PHE A 141 8.17 -2.34 1.04
C PHE A 141 9.39 -1.44 0.83
N ASP A 142 10.46 -2.01 0.31
CA ASP A 142 11.68 -1.29 -0.03
C ASP A 142 11.71 -1.01 -1.53
N ALA A 143 11.76 0.28 -1.89
CA ALA A 143 11.89 0.76 -3.26
C ALA A 143 10.87 0.17 -4.26
N LEU A 144 9.63 -0.09 -3.79
CA LEU A 144 8.58 -0.62 -4.65
C LEU A 144 7.94 0.48 -5.49
N GLU A 145 8.02 0.36 -6.81
CA GLU A 145 7.27 1.20 -7.73
C GLU A 145 6.31 0.37 -8.57
N VAL A 146 5.12 0.91 -8.76
CA VAL A 146 4.05 0.24 -9.49
C VAL A 146 3.37 1.19 -10.46
N THR A 147 3.02 0.69 -11.64
CA THR A 147 2.26 1.44 -12.64
C THR A 147 0.84 0.89 -12.69
N PRO A 148 -0.20 1.68 -12.34
CA PRO A 148 -1.58 1.23 -12.37
C PRO A 148 -2.02 0.73 -13.74
N THR A 149 -2.74 -0.39 -13.77
CA THR A 149 -3.36 -0.93 -15.00
C THR A 149 -4.77 -0.34 -15.23
N ALA A 150 -5.44 -0.79 -16.30
CA ALA A 150 -6.78 -0.36 -16.66
C ALA A 150 -7.83 -0.56 -15.55
N ALA A 151 -7.66 -1.54 -14.66
CA ALA A 151 -8.57 -1.75 -13.52
C ALA A 151 -8.58 -0.56 -12.55
N LEU A 152 -7.51 0.23 -12.52
CA LEU A 152 -7.37 1.42 -11.67
C LEU A 152 -7.56 2.73 -12.47
N ALA A 153 -8.11 2.65 -13.69
CA ALA A 153 -8.31 3.83 -14.55
C ALA A 153 -9.10 4.99 -13.90
N PRO A 154 -10.14 4.78 -13.08
CA PRO A 154 -10.81 5.88 -12.38
C PRO A 154 -9.89 6.67 -11.45
N LEU A 155 -9.02 5.97 -10.70
CA LEU A 155 -8.02 6.60 -9.83
C LEU A 155 -6.97 7.36 -10.65
N VAL A 156 -6.47 6.76 -11.73
CA VAL A 156 -5.50 7.42 -12.64
C VAL A 156 -6.10 8.71 -13.22
N LYS A 157 -7.34 8.66 -13.71
CA LYS A 157 -8.04 9.84 -14.26
C LYS A 157 -8.19 10.94 -13.21
N LEU A 158 -8.54 10.58 -11.97
CA LEU A 158 -8.60 11.53 -10.87
C LEU A 158 -7.24 12.18 -10.62
N LEU A 159 -6.17 11.38 -10.49
CA LEU A 159 -4.83 11.89 -10.24
C LEU A 159 -4.39 12.86 -11.35
N VAL A 160 -4.62 12.52 -12.62
CA VAL A 160 -4.31 13.40 -13.76
C VAL A 160 -5.14 14.68 -13.73
N LYS A 161 -6.45 14.61 -13.44
CA LYS A 161 -7.31 15.78 -13.28
C LYS A 161 -6.84 16.69 -12.13
N LEU A 162 -6.46 16.12 -10.99
CA LEU A 162 -5.90 16.91 -9.88
C LEU A 162 -4.53 17.48 -10.24
N GLN A 163 -3.71 16.75 -11.00
CA GLN A 163 -2.42 17.24 -11.47
C GLN A 163 -2.55 18.45 -12.39
N SER A 164 -3.52 18.45 -13.31
CA SER A 164 -3.75 19.58 -14.22
C SER A 164 -4.24 20.85 -13.54
N LEU A 165 -4.90 20.75 -12.37
CA LEU A 165 -5.28 21.91 -11.55
C LEU A 165 -4.07 22.60 -10.91
N VAL A 166 -2.98 21.86 -10.69
CA VAL A 166 -1.76 22.34 -10.03
C VAL A 166 -0.72 22.76 -11.06
N ASP A 167 -0.52 21.94 -12.10
CA ASP A 167 0.36 22.24 -13.23
C ASP A 167 -0.40 22.02 -14.54
N PRO A 168 -0.88 23.11 -15.18
CA PRO A 168 -1.60 23.05 -16.45
C PRO A 168 -0.82 22.36 -17.59
N ARG A 169 0.51 22.27 -17.49
CA ARG A 169 1.35 21.60 -18.49
C ARG A 169 1.14 20.09 -18.50
N VAL A 170 0.65 19.53 -17.39
CA VAL A 170 0.35 18.09 -17.26
C VAL A 170 -0.96 17.73 -17.96
N ALA A 171 -1.86 18.69 -18.19
CA ALA A 171 -3.16 18.48 -18.84
C ALA A 171 -3.07 17.87 -20.26
N PHE A 172 -1.91 18.03 -20.92
CA PHE A 172 -1.65 17.58 -22.29
C PHE A 172 -0.59 16.47 -22.36
N SER A 173 -0.23 15.85 -21.23
CA SER A 173 0.83 14.85 -21.18
C SER A 173 0.27 13.42 -21.06
N ASP A 174 0.64 12.54 -21.98
CA ASP A 174 0.40 11.07 -21.91
C ASP A 174 1.30 10.39 -20.85
N LYS A 175 1.54 11.05 -19.73
CA LYS A 175 2.41 10.51 -18.67
C LYS A 175 1.71 9.37 -17.96
N THR A 176 2.33 8.19 -18.04
CA THR A 176 2.06 7.07 -17.16
C THR A 176 2.18 7.52 -15.70
N VAL A 177 1.10 7.34 -14.92
CA VAL A 177 1.13 7.60 -13.48
C VAL A 177 1.97 6.50 -12.83
N LEU A 178 3.08 6.86 -12.22
CA LEU A 178 3.89 5.97 -11.40
C LEU A 178 3.53 6.16 -9.93
N LEU A 179 3.21 5.07 -9.23
CA LEU A 179 3.01 5.04 -7.79
C LEU A 179 4.26 4.49 -7.11
N ARG A 180 4.90 5.29 -6.26
CA ARG A 180 6.04 4.87 -5.42
C ARG A 180 5.55 4.53 -4.03
N VAL A 181 5.66 3.28 -3.62
CA VAL A 181 5.32 2.88 -2.25
C VAL A 181 6.38 3.40 -1.29
N ARG A 182 5.96 4.07 -0.22
CA ARG A 182 6.88 4.52 0.83
C ARG A 182 7.33 3.33 1.69
N PRO A 183 8.55 3.34 2.23
CA PRO A 183 9.04 2.31 3.14
C PRO A 183 8.47 2.48 4.57
N ASP A 184 7.19 2.82 4.66
CA ASP A 184 6.45 2.94 5.90
C ASP A 184 5.82 1.58 6.26
N PRO A 185 5.77 1.18 7.54
CA PRO A 185 5.15 -0.08 7.93
C PRO A 185 3.65 -0.12 7.65
N VAL A 186 3.22 -1.08 6.84
CA VAL A 186 1.81 -1.42 6.59
C VAL A 186 1.38 -2.45 7.62
N ARG A 187 0.48 -2.07 8.53
CA ARG A 187 -0.08 -3.02 9.50
C ARG A 187 -1.02 -3.97 8.77
N VAL A 188 -0.92 -5.26 9.09
CA VAL A 188 -1.79 -6.29 8.54
C VAL A 188 -2.39 -7.14 9.64
N ARG A 189 -3.67 -7.51 9.47
CA ARG A 189 -4.36 -8.40 10.39
C ARG A 189 -5.33 -9.30 9.64
N LEU A 190 -5.11 -10.61 9.68
CA LEU A 190 -6.10 -11.59 9.28
C LEU A 190 -6.98 -11.91 10.48
N ALA A 191 -8.29 -11.71 10.34
CA ALA A 191 -9.28 -12.15 11.31
C ALA A 191 -10.64 -12.24 10.63
N SER A 192 -11.49 -13.15 11.11
CA SER A 192 -12.86 -13.29 10.59
C SER A 192 -12.90 -13.47 9.07
N ARG A 193 -11.95 -14.23 8.50
CA ARG A 193 -11.81 -14.46 7.06
C ARG A 193 -11.56 -13.21 6.23
N ARG A 194 -11.06 -12.13 6.85
CA ARG A 194 -10.69 -10.89 6.17
C ARG A 194 -9.28 -10.49 6.53
N LEU A 195 -8.49 -10.16 5.51
CA LEU A 195 -7.19 -9.52 5.67
C LEU A 195 -7.41 -8.00 5.70
N TRP A 196 -7.17 -7.41 6.86
CA TRP A 196 -7.18 -5.96 7.06
C TRP A 196 -5.78 -5.41 6.83
N HIS A 197 -5.70 -4.23 6.22
CA HIS A 197 -4.46 -3.47 6.12
C HIS A 197 -4.68 -1.99 6.43
N GLU A 198 -3.65 -1.35 6.96
CA GLU A 198 -3.64 0.08 7.27
C GLU A 198 -2.21 0.63 7.11
N GLY A 199 -2.10 1.86 6.61
CA GLY A 199 -0.81 2.55 6.52
C GLY A 199 -0.05 2.31 5.22
N LEU A 200 -0.70 1.78 4.18
CA LEU A 200 -0.09 1.74 2.84
C LEU A 200 -0.10 3.15 2.25
N VAL A 201 1.08 3.74 2.10
CA VAL A 201 1.28 5.11 1.58
C VAL A 201 2.09 5.05 0.29
N MET A 202 1.63 5.77 -0.72
CA MET A 202 2.26 5.86 -2.04
C MET A 202 2.36 7.31 -2.49
N ASP A 203 3.42 7.62 -3.23
CA ASP A 203 3.60 8.92 -3.88
C ASP A 203 3.27 8.84 -5.37
N ALA A 204 2.45 9.77 -5.83
CA ALA A 204 1.99 9.91 -7.21
C ALA A 204 2.29 11.34 -7.71
N GLY A 205 3.55 11.59 -8.08
CA GLY A 205 4.03 12.94 -8.37
C GLY A 205 3.92 13.84 -7.14
N GLN A 206 3.04 14.84 -7.21
CA GLN A 206 2.77 15.81 -6.14
C GLN A 206 1.70 15.39 -5.13
N PHE A 207 1.12 14.20 -5.30
CA PHE A 207 0.09 13.67 -4.41
C PHE A 207 0.62 12.50 -3.58
N THR A 208 0.08 12.37 -2.37
CA THR A 208 0.17 11.17 -1.55
C THR A 208 -1.15 10.42 -1.64
N VAL A 209 -1.07 9.12 -1.93
CA VAL A 209 -2.19 8.19 -1.97
C VAL A 209 -2.04 7.24 -0.78
N LYS A 210 -2.97 7.27 0.17
CA LYS A 210 -3.03 6.29 1.27
C LYS A 210 -4.15 5.31 1.02
N SER A 211 -4.00 4.09 1.51
CA SER A 211 -5.08 3.11 1.51
C SER A 211 -5.17 2.35 2.82
N ALA A 212 -6.39 2.05 3.21
CA ALA A 212 -6.73 1.22 4.35
C ALA A 212 -8.03 0.47 4.08
N GLY A 213 -8.22 -0.66 4.75
CA GLY A 213 -9.46 -1.44 4.64
C GLY A 213 -9.22 -2.92 4.75
N SER A 214 -10.05 -3.70 4.05
CA SER A 214 -9.95 -5.16 4.09
C SER A 214 -10.35 -5.85 2.80
N VAL A 215 -9.77 -7.03 2.62
CA VAL A 215 -10.09 -8.01 1.57
C VAL A 215 -10.62 -9.28 2.23
N GLY A 216 -11.81 -9.71 1.83
CA GLY A 216 -12.39 -10.99 2.26
C GLY A 216 -11.77 -12.18 1.53
N ASP A 217 -11.80 -13.35 2.13
CA ASP A 217 -11.36 -14.60 1.51
C ASP A 217 -12.16 -14.97 0.25
N ASP A 218 -13.40 -14.49 0.19
CA ASP A 218 -14.29 -14.48 -0.98
C ASP A 218 -13.92 -13.43 -2.06
N GLY A 219 -12.88 -12.64 -1.80
CA GLY A 219 -12.41 -11.56 -2.65
C GLY A 219 -13.18 -10.25 -2.51
N THR A 220 -14.10 -10.11 -1.56
CA THR A 220 -14.86 -8.85 -1.37
C THR A 220 -14.02 -7.73 -0.78
N LEU A 221 -14.15 -6.53 -1.36
CA LEU A 221 -13.40 -5.34 -0.95
C LEU A 221 -14.25 -4.42 -0.07
N ALA A 222 -13.65 -3.96 1.03
CA ALA A 222 -14.16 -2.84 1.83
C ALA A 222 -12.97 -1.95 2.19
N MET A 223 -12.67 -1.00 1.31
CA MET A 223 -11.45 -0.19 1.38
C MET A 223 -11.71 1.28 1.13
N GLU A 224 -10.80 2.10 1.60
CA GLU A 224 -10.77 3.55 1.36
C GLU A 224 -9.42 3.93 0.77
N VAL A 225 -9.46 4.85 -0.19
CA VAL A 225 -8.28 5.45 -0.81
C VAL A 225 -8.34 6.95 -0.55
N GLU A 226 -7.34 7.45 0.16
CA GLU A 226 -7.20 8.87 0.48
C GLU A 226 -6.17 9.49 -0.47
N VAL A 227 -6.53 10.56 -1.16
CA VAL A 227 -5.62 11.34 -2.01
C VAL A 227 -5.44 12.73 -1.40
N ALA A 228 -4.20 13.09 -1.11
CA ALA A 228 -3.84 14.37 -0.53
C ALA A 228 -2.67 15.02 -1.29
N LEU A 229 -2.56 16.34 -1.27
CA LEU A 229 -1.35 17.01 -1.76
C LEU A 229 -0.19 16.71 -0.80
N ARG A 230 1.01 16.48 -1.34
CA ARG A 230 2.18 16.29 -0.49
C ARG A 230 2.55 17.60 0.23
N GLY A 231 2.80 17.49 1.54
CA GLY A 231 3.10 18.63 2.41
C GLY A 231 4.43 19.33 2.11
N ASP A 232 5.38 18.66 1.46
CA ASP A 232 6.66 19.22 1.04
C ASP A 232 6.56 20.15 -0.18
N LEU A 233 5.40 20.18 -0.84
CA LEU A 233 5.12 21.01 -2.02
C LEU A 233 4.24 22.23 -1.71
N VAL A 234 3.99 22.52 -0.43
CA VAL A 234 3.17 23.66 0.00
C VAL A 234 4.00 24.94 -0.18
N GLY A 235 3.82 25.63 -1.31
CA GLY A 235 4.60 26.84 -1.59
C GLY A 235 4.09 27.85 -2.61
N SER A 236 3.05 27.61 -3.44
CA SER A 236 2.84 28.55 -4.57
C SER A 236 1.44 28.84 -5.12
N THR A 237 0.32 28.28 -4.64
CA THR A 237 -1.02 28.71 -5.12
C THR A 237 -2.18 28.46 -4.14
N PRO A 238 -3.22 29.33 -4.07
CA PRO A 238 -4.39 29.19 -3.18
C PRO A 238 -5.23 27.92 -3.39
N ILE A 239 -5.27 27.36 -4.61
CA ILE A 239 -5.90 26.07 -4.95
C ILE A 239 -5.27 24.93 -4.12
N LEU A 240 -3.97 25.00 -3.84
CA LEU A 240 -3.24 23.99 -3.08
C LEU A 240 -3.65 23.99 -1.60
N ALA A 241 -4.04 25.13 -1.02
CA ALA A 241 -4.39 25.23 0.39
C ALA A 241 -5.67 24.45 0.76
N GLN A 242 -6.60 24.23 -0.18
CA GLN A 242 -7.84 23.49 0.07
C GLN A 242 -7.66 21.97 0.01
N LEU A 243 -6.90 21.46 -0.97
CA LEU A 243 -6.52 20.03 -1.07
C LEU A 243 -5.58 19.60 0.07
N VAL A 244 -4.79 20.52 0.61
CA VAL A 244 -4.00 20.30 1.83
C VAL A 244 -4.89 20.19 3.08
N ARG A 245 -6.06 20.85 3.09
CA ARG A 245 -6.97 20.90 4.25
C ARG A 245 -8.02 19.79 4.25
N THR A 246 -8.45 19.33 3.07
CA THR A 246 -9.49 18.28 2.95
C THR A 246 -8.98 17.18 2.02
N PRO A 247 -8.38 16.11 2.56
CA PRO A 247 -7.97 14.98 1.74
C PRO A 247 -9.19 14.32 1.10
N LEU A 248 -9.03 13.86 -0.14
CA LEU A 248 -10.10 13.25 -0.91
C LEU A 248 -10.19 11.76 -0.58
N VAL A 249 -11.22 11.37 0.16
CA VAL A 249 -11.46 9.96 0.55
C VAL A 249 -12.42 9.31 -0.43
N ILE A 250 -12.01 8.19 -1.01
CA ILE A 250 -12.72 7.51 -2.08
C ILE A 250 -12.96 6.06 -1.64
N PRO A 251 -14.22 5.61 -1.55
CA PRO A 251 -14.51 4.23 -1.26
C PRO A 251 -14.11 3.33 -2.44
N LEU A 252 -13.51 2.20 -2.12
CA LEU A 252 -13.13 1.14 -3.04
C LEU A 252 -13.85 -0.15 -2.64
N THR A 253 -14.77 -0.58 -3.51
CA THR A 253 -15.69 -1.68 -3.26
C THR A 253 -15.62 -2.70 -4.41
N GLY A 254 -16.54 -3.68 -4.42
CA GLY A 254 -16.58 -4.73 -5.43
C GLY A 254 -15.72 -5.92 -5.01
N THR A 255 -14.97 -6.48 -5.95
CA THR A 255 -14.09 -7.61 -5.67
C THR A 255 -12.66 -7.30 -6.06
N VAL A 256 -11.74 -8.06 -5.50
CA VAL A 256 -10.32 -8.06 -5.84
C VAL A 256 -10.10 -8.07 -7.34
N GLN A 257 -10.84 -8.88 -8.11
CA GLN A 257 -10.67 -8.99 -9.57
C GLN A 257 -11.32 -7.84 -10.34
N ARG A 258 -12.33 -7.20 -9.75
CA ARG A 258 -13.08 -6.08 -10.36
C ARG A 258 -13.26 -4.98 -9.31
N PRO A 259 -12.17 -4.27 -8.95
CA PRO A 259 -12.26 -3.15 -8.03
C PRO A 259 -13.14 -2.06 -8.62
N GLN A 260 -14.04 -1.51 -7.81
CA GLN A 260 -14.97 -0.48 -8.22
C GLN A 260 -14.78 0.78 -7.39
N PHE A 261 -14.41 1.85 -8.08
CA PHE A 261 -14.47 3.22 -7.59
C PHE A 261 -15.79 3.83 -8.03
N ASP A 262 -16.42 4.62 -7.17
CA ASP A 262 -17.56 5.43 -7.57
C ASP A 262 -17.07 6.66 -8.36
N ALA A 263 -17.01 6.53 -9.68
CA ALA A 263 -16.58 7.59 -10.57
C ALA A 263 -17.46 8.85 -10.47
N ARG A 264 -18.75 8.70 -10.17
CA ARG A 264 -19.68 9.84 -10.02
C ARG A 264 -19.39 10.58 -8.72
N ALA A 265 -19.17 9.85 -7.63
CA ALA A 265 -18.76 10.45 -6.36
C ALA A 265 -17.45 11.23 -6.53
N ILE A 266 -16.48 10.67 -7.26
CA ILE A 266 -15.23 11.36 -7.58
C ILE A 266 -15.48 12.65 -8.36
N ASP A 267 -16.25 12.61 -9.45
CA ASP A 267 -16.51 13.79 -10.27
C ASP A 267 -17.24 14.89 -9.48
N LEU A 268 -18.19 14.52 -8.61
CA LEU A 268 -18.89 15.46 -7.71
C LEU A 268 -17.93 16.10 -6.69
N MET A 269 -17.02 15.31 -6.12
CA MET A 269 -16.02 15.83 -5.19
C MET A 269 -15.06 16.82 -5.87
N VAL A 270 -14.61 16.50 -7.09
CA VAL A 270 -13.75 17.41 -7.88
C VAL A 270 -14.50 18.70 -8.25
N ALA A 271 -15.74 18.60 -8.73
CA ALA A 271 -16.55 19.77 -9.07
C ALA A 271 -16.70 20.73 -7.86
N ARG A 272 -16.96 20.17 -6.67
CA ARG A 272 -17.08 20.95 -5.44
C ARG A 272 -15.79 21.68 -5.05
N ILE A 273 -14.61 21.08 -5.28
CA ILE A 273 -13.32 21.73 -5.04
C ILE A 273 -13.14 22.92 -5.99
N VAL A 274 -13.49 22.74 -7.26
CA VAL A 274 -13.41 23.81 -8.28
C VAL A 274 -14.35 24.98 -7.95
N GLU A 275 -15.61 24.69 -7.64
CA GLU A 275 -16.62 25.70 -7.26
C GLU A 275 -16.18 26.51 -6.03
N ASN A 276 -15.74 25.84 -4.96
CA ASN A 276 -15.28 26.48 -3.74
C ASN A 276 -14.01 27.33 -3.96
N THR A 277 -13.15 26.93 -4.89
CA THR A 277 -11.95 27.69 -5.24
C THR A 277 -12.28 28.93 -6.06
N ALA A 278 -13.15 28.80 -7.07
CA ALA A 278 -13.60 29.93 -7.87
C ALA A 278 -14.20 31.02 -6.97
N GLN A 279 -15.04 30.63 -6.00
CA GLN A 279 -15.61 31.57 -5.03
C GLN A 279 -14.54 32.24 -4.14
N ALA A 280 -13.54 31.48 -3.69
CA ALA A 280 -12.45 32.02 -2.86
C ALA A 280 -11.58 33.03 -3.63
N VAL A 281 -11.20 32.73 -4.88
CA VAL A 281 -10.40 33.64 -5.72
C VAL A 281 -11.18 34.90 -6.10
N ILE A 282 -12.48 34.78 -6.37
CA ILE A 282 -13.34 35.95 -6.64
C ILE A 282 -13.42 36.86 -5.41
N ASN A 283 -13.65 36.30 -4.22
CA ASN A 283 -13.74 37.08 -2.99
C ASN A 283 -12.39 37.76 -2.65
N ASP A 284 -11.26 37.06 -2.81
CA ASP A 284 -9.91 37.62 -2.59
C ASP A 284 -9.53 38.67 -3.64
N GLY A 285 -9.92 38.47 -4.91
CA GLY A 285 -9.65 39.38 -6.01
C GLY A 285 -10.46 40.68 -5.91
N ILE A 286 -11.71 40.60 -5.44
CA ILE A 286 -12.56 41.77 -5.20
C ILE A 286 -12.01 42.61 -4.04
N GLY A 287 -11.55 41.97 -2.95
CA GLY A 287 -10.94 42.68 -1.82
C GLY A 287 -9.69 43.47 -2.22
N ARG A 288 -8.73 42.82 -2.88
CA ARG A 288 -7.48 43.47 -3.33
C ARG A 288 -7.71 44.51 -4.43
N GLY A 289 -8.67 44.28 -5.32
CA GLY A 289 -9.03 45.22 -6.40
C GLY A 289 -9.70 46.49 -5.89
N LEU A 290 -10.56 46.39 -4.87
CA LEU A 290 -11.19 47.54 -4.23
C LEU A 290 -10.21 48.33 -3.36
N GLU A 291 -9.30 47.68 -2.63
CA GLU A 291 -8.27 48.36 -1.84
C GLU A 291 -7.24 49.09 -2.70
N ALA A 292 -6.87 48.55 -3.87
CA ALA A 292 -6.01 49.24 -4.83
C ALA A 292 -6.69 50.44 -5.50
N LEU A 293 -8.01 50.40 -5.70
CA LEU A 293 -8.79 51.51 -6.27
C LEU A 293 -9.20 52.57 -5.24
N LEU A 294 -9.35 52.22 -3.96
CA LEU A 294 -9.82 53.12 -2.90
C LEU A 294 -8.71 53.59 -1.93
N GLY A 295 -7.51 52.98 -1.98
CA GLY A 295 -6.49 53.13 -0.94
C GLY A 295 -5.13 53.72 -1.34
N GLY A 296 -4.91 54.19 -2.57
CA GLY A 296 -3.63 54.76 -2.98
C GLY A 296 -3.42 56.22 -2.51
N PRO A 297 -2.43 56.55 -1.67
CA PRO A 297 -2.07 57.94 -1.38
C PRO A 297 -1.47 58.58 -2.65
N GLN A 298 -2.01 59.73 -3.04
CA GLN A 298 -1.44 60.57 -4.08
C GLN A 298 0.01 60.94 -3.71
N PRO A 299 1.03 60.67 -4.56
CA PRO A 299 2.41 61.06 -4.27
C PRO A 299 2.49 62.58 -4.07
N PRO A 300 3.22 63.07 -3.05
CA PRO A 300 3.38 64.50 -2.84
C PRO A 300 4.08 65.13 -4.05
N ALA A 301 3.54 66.26 -4.51
CA ALA A 301 4.07 67.01 -5.64
C ALA A 301 5.53 67.44 -5.38
N PRO A 302 6.42 67.37 -6.39
CA PRO A 302 7.79 67.83 -6.25
C PRO A 302 7.81 69.34 -5.96
N PRO A 303 8.67 69.81 -5.03
CA PRO A 303 8.75 71.22 -4.70
C PRO A 303 9.27 72.03 -5.90
N LEU A 304 8.59 73.13 -6.19
CA LEU A 304 8.99 74.13 -7.18
C LEU A 304 10.29 74.80 -6.72
N THR A 305 11.41 74.46 -7.37
CA THR A 305 12.65 75.22 -7.26
C THR A 305 12.51 76.53 -8.03
N LEU A 306 12.49 77.66 -7.30
CA LEU A 306 12.60 78.99 -7.89
C LEU A 306 14.04 79.21 -8.40
N PRO A 307 14.21 79.84 -9.58
CA PRO A 307 15.53 80.15 -10.11
C PRO A 307 16.18 81.29 -9.29
N PRO A 308 17.50 81.28 -9.08
CA PRO A 308 18.18 82.36 -8.39
C PRO A 308 18.16 83.64 -9.24
N THR A 309 17.57 84.70 -8.69
CA THR A 309 17.66 86.06 -9.19
C THR A 309 19.04 86.64 -8.86
N ARG A 310 19.82 86.86 -9.92
CA ARG A 310 20.94 87.80 -10.12
C ARG A 310 22.16 87.74 -9.20
#